data_AF-A0A0A9Z125-F1
#
_entry.id   AF-A0A0A9Z125-F1
#
_cell.length_a   1.000
_cell.length_b   1.000
_cell.length_c   1.000
_cell.angle_alpha   90.00
_cell.angle_beta   90.00
_cell.angle_gamma   90.00
#
_symmetry.space_group_name_H-M   'P 1'
#
loop_
_entity.id
_entity.type
_entity.pdbx_description
1 polymer ?
#
loop_
_entity_poly.entity_id
_entity_poly.type
_entity_poly.pdbx_seq_one_letter_code
_entity_poly.pdbx_strand_id
1 'polypeptide(L)'
;MGTSVISAYITPKEQVASVVTKLNNEYGTASNIKSHSNKIGVQTAITAALVRIKQFNKIPPNGLLLYSGNVMTPDNKEKKVTLDIEPFKPVSRSMYLCDNKFHT
;
A
#
# COMPACT_ATOMS: atom_id res chain seq x y z
N MET A 1 -8.16 16.70 7.87
CA MET A 1 -6.89 15.96 7.94
C MET A 1 -7.22 14.51 7.64
N GLY A 2 -7.06 14.08 6.39
CA GLY A 2 -7.50 12.76 5.93
C GLY A 2 -6.41 11.73 6.17
N THR A 3 -6.73 10.67 6.89
CA THR A 3 -5.89 9.48 6.97
C THR A 3 -5.99 8.76 5.62
N SER A 4 -4.94 8.76 4.82
CA SER A 4 -4.89 7.99 3.57
C SER A 4 -4.16 6.68 3.82
N VAL A 5 -4.88 5.56 3.77
CA VAL A 5 -4.33 4.22 3.95
C VAL A 5 -4.57 3.39 2.69
N ILE A 6 -3.51 2.71 2.26
CA ILE A 6 -3.49 1.80 1.12
C ILE A 6 -3.27 0.39 1.67
N SER A 7 -4.14 -0.53 1.28
CA SER A 7 -4.05 -1.95 1.59
C SER A 7 -3.95 -2.70 0.27
N ALA A 8 -2.79 -3.32 0.02
CA ALA A 8 -2.51 -4.09 -1.19
C ALA A 8 -2.28 -5.56 -0.83
N TYR A 9 -3.13 -6.43 -1.36
CA TYR A 9 -3.07 -7.87 -1.21
C TYR A 9 -2.47 -8.46 -2.48
N ILE A 10 -1.30 -9.09 -2.33
CA ILE A 10 -0.53 -9.64 -3.45
C ILE A 10 -0.60 -11.15 -3.38
N THR A 11 -1.00 -11.77 -4.49
CA THR A 11 -1.08 -13.23 -4.56
C THR A 11 0.31 -13.84 -4.80
N PRO A 12 0.59 -15.07 -4.33
CA PRO A 12 1.88 -15.73 -4.53
C PRO A 12 2.19 -16.04 -6.00
N LYS A 13 1.18 -15.99 -6.88
CA LYS A 13 1.33 -16.19 -8.32
C LYS A 13 1.83 -14.93 -9.04
N GLU A 14 1.74 -13.77 -8.41
CA GLU A 14 2.18 -12.51 -9.01
C GLU A 14 3.69 -12.33 -8.89
N GLN A 15 4.27 -11.68 -9.90
CA GLN A 15 5.68 -11.28 -9.88
C GLN A 15 5.83 -9.89 -9.29
N VAL A 16 6.92 -9.67 -8.56
CA VAL A 16 7.30 -8.36 -7.99
C VAL A 16 7.23 -7.26 -9.04
N ALA A 17 7.73 -7.51 -10.26
CA ALA A 17 7.70 -6.56 -11.37
C ALA A 17 6.26 -6.12 -11.74
N SER A 18 5.32 -7.06 -11.81
CA SER A 18 3.91 -6.76 -12.12
C SER A 18 3.27 -5.88 -11.06
N VAL A 19 3.54 -6.17 -9.78
CA VAL A 19 3.05 -5.37 -8.65
C VAL A 19 3.65 -3.97 -8.67
N VAL A 20 4.94 -3.84 -8.95
CA VAL A 20 5.62 -2.55 -9.11
C VAL A 20 4.99 -1.72 -10.23
N THR A 21 4.69 -2.34 -11.38
CA THR A 21 3.99 -1.65 -12.48
C THR A 21 2.59 -1.19 -12.06
N LYS A 22 1.81 -2.04 -11.38
CA LYS A 22 0.48 -1.66 -10.85
C LYS A 22 0.56 -0.47 -9.90
N LEU A 23 1.50 -0.47 -8.96
CA LEU A 23 1.67 0.64 -8.03
C LEU A 23 2.14 1.94 -8.71
N ASN A 24 3.00 1.86 -9.72
CA ASN A 24 3.39 3.04 -10.51
C ASN A 24 2.21 3.63 -11.28
N ASN A 25 1.34 2.78 -11.84
CA ASN A 25 0.12 3.25 -12.49
C ASN A 25 -0.78 3.99 -11.49
N GLU A 26 -0.94 3.47 -10.27
CA GLU A 26 -1.72 4.14 -9.23
C GLU A 26 -1.08 5.40 -8.67
N TYR A 27 0.24 5.49 -8.68
CA TYR A 27 0.93 6.75 -8.41
C TYR A 27 0.54 7.83 -9.44
N GLY A 28 0.45 7.45 -10.71
CA GLY A 28 0.00 8.31 -11.80
C GLY A 28 -1.47 8.72 -11.63
N THR A 29 -2.35 7.76 -11.36
CA THR A 29 -3.78 7.99 -11.10
C THR A 29 -3.98 8.93 -9.90
N ALA A 30 -3.20 8.75 -8.83
CA ALA A 30 -3.25 9.59 -7.63
C ALA A 30 -2.92 11.07 -7.91
N SER A 31 -2.19 11.38 -8.99
CA SER A 31 -1.90 12.77 -9.37
C SER A 31 -3.16 13.57 -9.75
N ASN A 32 -4.22 12.88 -10.18
CA ASN A 32 -5.52 13.49 -10.54
C ASN A 32 -6.39 13.84 -9.33
N ILE A 33 -5.97 13.50 -8.10
CA ILE A 33 -6.72 13.80 -6.87
C ILE A 33 -6.74 15.33 -6.66
N LYS A 34 -7.94 15.91 -6.60
CA LYS A 34 -8.17 17.36 -6.43
C LYS A 34 -7.69 17.90 -5.07
N SER A 35 -7.81 17.10 -4.00
CA SER A 35 -7.37 17.50 -2.67
C SER A 35 -5.85 17.37 -2.55
N HIS A 36 -5.15 18.50 -2.39
CA HIS A 36 -3.69 18.55 -2.30
C HIS A 36 -3.13 17.67 -1.17
N SER A 37 -3.70 17.76 0.04
CA SER A 37 -3.25 16.97 1.18
C SER A 37 -3.48 15.46 0.97
N ASN A 38 -4.63 15.09 0.38
CA ASN A 38 -4.95 13.69 0.11
C ASN A 38 -4.05 13.12 -1.01
N LYS A 39 -3.77 13.93 -2.05
CA LYS A 39 -2.84 13.59 -3.11
C LYS A 39 -1.45 13.25 -2.56
N ILE A 40 -0.90 14.12 -1.70
CA ILE A 40 0.41 13.91 -1.08
C ILE A 40 0.40 12.66 -0.19
N GLY A 41 -0.67 12.45 0.58
CA GLY A 41 -0.83 11.28 1.45
C GLY A 41 -0.78 9.97 0.65
N VAL A 42 -1.61 9.86 -0.39
CA VAL A 42 -1.68 8.68 -1.27
C VAL A 42 -0.36 8.48 -2.01
N GLN A 43 0.22 9.51 -2.61
CA GLN A 43 1.50 9.40 -3.32
C GLN A 43 2.63 8.91 -2.40
N THR A 44 2.71 9.47 -1.19
CA THR A 44 3.71 9.05 -0.18
C THR A 44 3.52 7.60 0.22
N ALA A 45 2.27 7.17 0.43
CA ALA A 45 1.95 5.79 0.78
C ALA A 45 2.35 4.80 -0.32
N ILE A 46 2.07 5.14 -1.59
CA ILE A 46 2.46 4.32 -2.75
C ILE A 46 3.99 4.24 -2.88
N THR A 47 4.70 5.37 -2.72
CA THR A 47 6.16 5.37 -2.77
C THR A 47 6.77 4.48 -1.68
N ALA A 48 6.26 4.54 -0.45
CA ALA A 48 6.72 3.67 0.63
C ALA A 48 6.45 2.18 0.34
N ALA A 49 5.27 1.87 -0.22
CA ALA A 49 4.93 0.52 -0.66
C ALA A 49 5.87 0.01 -1.76
N LEU A 50 6.19 0.83 -2.75
CA LEU A 50 7.14 0.52 -3.83
C LEU A 50 8.54 0.23 -3.30
N VAL A 51 9.05 1.04 -2.37
CA VAL A 51 10.35 0.81 -1.74
C VAL A 51 10.36 -0.53 -1.01
N ARG A 52 9.28 -0.85 -0.27
CA ARG A 52 9.19 -2.09 0.47
C ARG A 52 9.12 -3.31 -0.44
N ILE A 53 8.30 -3.28 -1.49
CA ILE A 53 8.20 -4.36 -2.48
C ILE A 53 9.51 -4.61 -3.21
N LYS A 54 10.26 -3.56 -3.56
CA LYS A 54 11.58 -3.71 -4.21
C LYS A 54 12.63 -4.41 -3.35
N GLN A 55 12.46 -4.46 -2.03
CA GLN A 55 13.33 -5.22 -1.14
C GLN A 55 13.07 -6.74 -1.21
N PHE A 56 11.92 -7.15 -1.75
CA PHE A 56 11.60 -8.55 -1.97
C PHE A 56 12.07 -9.00 -3.36
N ASN A 57 12.95 -10.00 -3.42
CA ASN A 57 13.36 -10.63 -4.68
C ASN A 57 12.24 -11.50 -5.29
N LYS A 58 11.36 -12.06 -4.46
CA LYS A 58 10.24 -12.91 -4.87
C LYS A 58 9.08 -12.74 -3.88
N ILE A 59 7.84 -12.85 -4.37
CA ILE A 59 6.66 -12.88 -3.51
C ILE A 59 6.67 -14.19 -2.68
N PRO A 60 6.40 -14.13 -1.36
CA PRO A 60 6.32 -15.31 -0.51
C PRO A 60 5.27 -16.32 -1.00
N PRO A 61 5.40 -17.61 -0.67
CA PRO A 61 4.50 -18.67 -1.16
C PRO A 61 3.06 -18.51 -0.69
N ASN A 62 2.83 -17.79 0.41
CA ASN A 62 1.49 -17.48 0.93
C ASN A 62 0.92 -16.14 0.39
N GLY A 63 1.70 -15.40 -0.39
CA GLY A 63 1.37 -14.04 -0.80
C GLY A 63 1.97 -12.98 0.14
N LEU A 64 1.62 -11.72 -0.10
CA LEU A 64 2.12 -10.59 0.68
C LEU A 64 0.99 -9.59 0.91
N LEU A 65 0.77 -9.23 2.17
CA LEU A 65 -0.09 -8.12 2.55
C LEU A 65 0.78 -6.91 2.77
N LEU A 66 0.46 -5.81 2.09
CA LEU A 66 1.18 -4.56 2.23
C LEU A 66 0.22 -3.44 2.59
N TYR A 67 0.46 -2.84 3.73
CA TYR A 67 -0.30 -1.74 4.27
C TYR A 67 0.62 -0.52 4.33
N SER A 68 0.21 0.58 3.70
CA SER A 68 0.99 1.82 3.68
C SER A 68 0.08 3.02 3.79
N GLY A 69 0.38 3.96 4.68
CA GLY A 69 -0.48 5.11 4.88
C GLY A 69 0.02 6.08 5.94
N ASN A 70 -0.65 7.22 6.02
CA ASN A 70 -0.41 8.20 7.08
C ASN A 70 -1.54 8.10 8.10
N VAL A 71 -1.18 7.75 9.34
CA VAL A 71 -2.11 7.70 10.46
C VAL A 71 -1.85 8.85 11.42
N MET A 72 -2.92 9.43 11.95
CA MET A 72 -2.82 10.45 12.98
C MET A 72 -2.70 9.75 14.34
N THR A 73 -1.62 10.03 15.05
CA THR A 73 -1.43 9.56 16.42
C THR A 73 -2.28 10.39 17.40
N PRO A 74 -2.60 9.88 18.59
CA PRO A 74 -3.35 10.64 19.61
C PRO A 74 -2.69 11.97 19.99
N ASP A 75 -1.36 12.10 19.81
CA ASP A 75 -0.60 13.35 19.97
C ASP A 75 -0.76 14.34 18.80
N ASN A 76 -1.75 14.13 17.92
CA ASN A 76 -2.02 14.95 16.74
C ASN A 76 -0.85 15.03 15.74
N LYS A 77 0.11 14.11 15.83
CA LYS A 77 1.24 13.99 14.89
C LYS A 77 0.89 13.00 13.77
N GLU A 78 1.20 13.38 12.54
CA GLU A 78 1.14 12.49 11.38
C GLU A 78 2.29 11.49 11.43
N LYS A 79 1.97 10.21 11.43
CA LYS A 79 2.95 9.12 11.36
C LYS A 79 2.74 8.32 10.09
N LYS A 80 3.82 8.17 9.32
CA LYS A 80 3.87 7.27 8.17
C LYS A 80 4.00 5.84 8.69
N VAL A 81 3.10 4.95 8.28
CA VAL A 81 3.10 3.55 8.64
C VAL A 81 3.22 2.73 7.37
N THR A 82 4.18 1.82 7.36
CA THR A 82 4.35 0.82 6.32
C THR A 82 4.50 -0.52 7.02
N LEU A 83 3.62 -1.45 6.72
CA LEU A 83 3.53 -2.76 7.34
C LEU A 83 3.38 -3.80 6.24
N ASP A 84 4.30 -4.75 6.21
CA ASP A 84 4.25 -5.91 5.34
C ASP A 84 4.08 -7.16 6.19
N ILE A 85 3.12 -8.00 5.81
CA ILE A 85 2.78 -9.22 6.54
C ILE A 85 2.68 -10.36 5.53
N GLU A 86 3.39 -11.45 5.81
CA GLU A 86 3.13 -12.72 5.15
C GLU A 86 1.97 -13.43 5.88
N PRO A 87 0.85 -13.73 5.20
CA PRO A 87 -0.27 -14.40 5.83
C PRO A 87 0.02 -15.89 6.04
N PHE A 88 -0.55 -16.47 7.09
CA PHE A 88 -0.42 -17.91 7.40
C PHE A 88 -1.14 -18.82 6.39
N LYS A 89 -2.06 -18.27 5.59
CA LYS A 89 -2.79 -18.98 4.54
C LYS A 89 -2.62 -18.23 3.21
N PRO A 90 -2.53 -18.95 2.08
CA PRO A 90 -2.35 -18.33 0.77
C PRO A 90 -3.51 -17.41 0.42
N VAL A 91 -3.18 -16.17 0.06
CA VAL A 91 -4.17 -15.18 -0.37
C VAL A 91 -4.81 -15.63 -1.69
N SER A 92 -6.13 -15.86 -1.66
CA SER A 92 -6.87 -16.39 -2.81
C SER A 92 -7.29 -15.32 -3.82
N ARG A 93 -7.31 -14.04 -3.42
CA ARG A 93 -7.71 -12.90 -4.27
C ARG A 93 -6.79 -11.71 -4.05
N SER A 94 -6.29 -11.11 -5.13
CA SER A 94 -5.65 -9.80 -5.09
C SER A 94 -6.71 -8.73 -4.82
N MET A 95 -6.46 -7.85 -3.86
CA MET A 95 -7.36 -6.77 -3.46
C MET A 95 -6.53 -5.51 -3.24
N TYR A 96 -7.00 -4.37 -3.75
CA TYR A 96 -6.38 -3.07 -3.53
C TYR A 96 -7.47 -2.14 -3.00
N LEU A 97 -7.32 -1.67 -1.76
CA LEU A 97 -8.21 -0.67 -1.17
C LEU A 97 -7.42 0.56 -0.77
N CYS A 98 -7.98 1.71 -1.16
CA CYS A 98 -7.61 3.00 -0.60
C CYS A 98 -8.81 3.48 0.21
N ASP A 99 -8.72 3.45 1.54
CA ASP A 99 -9.79 3.89 2.44
C ASP A 99 -9.18 4.65 3.64
N ASN A 100 -10.01 5.34 4.41
CA ASN A 100 -9.60 6.07 5.60
C ASN A 100 -9.37 5.17 6.82
N LYS A 101 -9.54 3.84 6.67
CA LYS A 101 -9.37 2.81 7.70
C LYS A 101 -8.68 1.57 7.12
N PHE A 102 -7.89 0.88 7.94
CA PHE A 102 -7.35 -0.43 7.56
C PHE A 102 -8.49 -1.45 7.43
N HIS A 103 -8.50 -2.22 6.33
CA HIS A 103 -9.33 -3.41 6.19
C HIS A 103 -8.48 -4.64 6.56
N THR A 104 -8.89 -5.36 7.61
CA THR A 104 -8.29 -6.60 8.13
C THR A 104 -8.92 -7.82 7.50
#